data_AF-A0A0N0KIK1-F1
#
_entry.id   AF-A0A0N0KIK1-F1
#
_cell.length_a   1.000
_cell.length_b   1.000
_cell.length_c   1.000
_cell.angle_alpha   90.00
_cell.angle_beta   90.00
_cell.angle_gamma   90.00
#
_symmetry.space_group_name_H-M   'P 1'
#
loop_
_entity.id
_entity.type
_entity.pdbx_description
1 polymer ?
#
loop_
_entity_poly.entity_id
_entity_poly.type
_entity_poly.pdbx_seq_one_letter_code
_entity_poly.pdbx_strand_id
1 'polypeptide(L)'
;MTGTTRSSGGLDDRRKRLLFRCWHRGTREMDLILGQFADAEIGALSDAELDELERLIELNDHDLYAAVAGGDTLPPAFKGGLFERIRTYGHQGGAA
;
A
#
# COMPACT_ATOMS: atom_id res chain seq x y z
N MET A 1 -3.48 -18.51 -1.36
CA MET A 1 -3.84 -17.62 -2.49
C MET A 1 -4.44 -16.39 -1.86
N THR A 2 -3.61 -15.49 -1.36
CA THR A 2 -4.10 -14.26 -0.72
C THR A 2 -4.28 -13.28 -1.86
N GLY A 3 -5.51 -13.20 -2.36
CA GLY A 3 -5.90 -12.18 -3.34
C GLY A 3 -6.70 -11.09 -2.65
N THR A 4 -6.96 -10.01 -3.38
CA THR A 4 -7.90 -8.96 -2.98
C THR A 4 -9.21 -9.57 -2.45
N THR A 5 -9.61 -9.13 -1.25
CA THR A 5 -10.85 -9.55 -0.59
C THR A 5 -12.03 -8.69 -1.07
N ARG A 6 -11.74 -7.50 -1.62
CA ARG A 6 -12.68 -6.60 -2.27
C ARG A 6 -12.95 -7.00 -3.72
N SER A 7 -14.22 -6.95 -4.11
CA SER A 7 -14.60 -6.90 -5.52
C SER A 7 -14.21 -5.55 -6.12
N SER A 8 -13.48 -5.55 -7.24
CA SER A 8 -13.08 -4.33 -7.98
C SER A 8 -14.25 -3.60 -8.68
N GLY A 9 -15.49 -3.93 -8.35
CA GLY A 9 -16.70 -3.30 -8.90
C GLY A 9 -16.81 -1.85 -8.44
N GLY A 10 -17.03 -0.93 -9.39
CA GLY A 10 -17.11 0.50 -9.11
C GLY A 10 -15.77 1.23 -8.95
N LEU A 11 -14.63 0.53 -9.02
CA LEU A 11 -13.31 1.18 -9.08
C LEU A 11 -12.97 1.63 -10.50
N ASP A 12 -12.45 2.86 -10.61
CA ASP A 12 -11.83 3.37 -11.84
C ASP A 12 -10.60 2.55 -12.24
N ASP A 13 -10.23 2.62 -13.51
CA ASP A 13 -9.13 1.84 -14.09
C ASP A 13 -7.80 2.09 -13.35
N ARG A 14 -7.54 3.34 -12.93
CA ARG A 14 -6.37 3.74 -12.12
C ARG A 14 -6.31 2.95 -10.80
N ARG A 15 -7.41 2.91 -10.06
CA ARG A 15 -7.53 2.21 -8.76
C ARG A 15 -7.37 0.71 -8.91
N LYS A 16 -7.92 0.12 -9.97
CA LYS A 16 -7.76 -1.31 -10.27
C LYS A 16 -6.31 -1.69 -10.55
N ARG A 17 -5.60 -0.88 -11.34
CA ARG A 17 -4.17 -1.08 -11.63
C ARG A 17 -3.32 -0.95 -10.37
N LEU A 18 -3.62 0.03 -9.53
CA LEU A 18 -2.95 0.23 -8.24
C LEU A 18 -3.17 -0.95 -7.31
N LEU A 19 -4.42 -1.37 -7.11
CA LEU A 19 -4.76 -2.54 -6.28
C LEU A 19 -4.02 -3.78 -6.76
N PHE A 20 -4.01 -4.04 -8.08
CA PHE A 20 -3.27 -5.17 -8.64
C PHE A 20 -1.77 -5.08 -8.33
N ARG A 21 -1.14 -3.90 -8.50
CA ARG A 21 0.29 -3.70 -8.21
C ARG A 21 0.62 -3.84 -6.72
N CYS A 22 -0.29 -3.45 -5.82
CA CYS A 22 -0.13 -3.68 -4.38
C CYS A 22 -0.16 -5.17 -4.01
N TRP A 23 -0.92 -6.00 -4.76
CA TRP A 23 -1.01 -7.46 -4.60
C TRP A 23 -0.02 -8.25 -5.50
N HIS A 24 0.92 -7.59 -6.17
CA HIS A 24 1.93 -8.22 -7.04
C HIS A 24 3.32 -7.68 -6.72
N ARG A 25 3.68 -7.69 -5.44
CA ARG A 25 4.98 -7.24 -4.94
C ARG A 25 5.98 -8.39 -4.90
N GLY A 26 7.27 -8.07 -4.79
CA GLY A 26 8.35 -9.07 -4.78
C GLY A 26 8.40 -9.90 -3.50
N THR A 27 7.81 -9.42 -2.40
CA THR A 27 7.78 -10.11 -1.10
C THR A 27 6.36 -10.27 -0.59
N ARG A 28 6.09 -11.40 0.08
CA ARG A 28 4.77 -11.72 0.64
C ARG A 28 4.39 -10.78 1.78
N GLU A 29 5.34 -10.35 2.60
CA GLU A 29 5.06 -9.40 3.68
C GLU A 29 4.58 -8.06 3.13
N MET A 30 5.23 -7.53 2.08
CA MET A 30 4.79 -6.28 1.46
C MET A 30 3.46 -6.41 0.76
N ASP A 31 3.22 -7.55 0.12
CA ASP A 31 1.94 -7.90 -0.49
C ASP A 31 0.80 -7.87 0.53
N LEU A 32 0.99 -8.44 1.73
CA LEU A 32 0.00 -8.40 2.79
C LEU A 32 -0.25 -6.97 3.30
N ILE A 33 0.82 -6.23 3.60
CA ILE A 33 0.70 -4.87 4.16
C ILE A 33 0.05 -3.91 3.15
N LEU A 34 0.61 -3.80 1.95
CA LEU A 34 0.09 -2.89 0.91
C LEU A 34 -1.20 -3.41 0.29
N GLY A 35 -1.32 -4.71 0.10
CA GLY A 35 -2.50 -5.34 -0.47
C GLY A 35 -3.72 -5.17 0.43
N GLN A 36 -3.62 -5.44 1.73
CA GLN A 36 -4.72 -5.22 2.67
C GLN A 36 -5.08 -3.74 2.81
N PHE A 37 -4.07 -2.86 2.88
CA PHE A 37 -4.30 -1.41 2.89
C PHE A 37 -5.07 -0.95 1.64
N ALA A 38 -4.59 -1.33 0.45
CA ALA A 38 -5.26 -0.98 -0.80
C ALA A 38 -6.66 -1.60 -0.87
N ASP A 39 -6.84 -2.84 -0.43
CA ASP A 39 -8.15 -3.50 -0.40
C ASP A 39 -9.17 -2.70 0.42
N ALA A 40 -8.76 -2.17 1.58
CA ALA A 40 -9.61 -1.35 2.43
C ALA A 40 -9.81 0.08 1.88
N GLU A 41 -8.71 0.77 1.58
CA GLU A 41 -8.70 2.22 1.42
C GLU A 41 -8.79 2.70 -0.04
N ILE A 42 -8.42 1.90 -1.05
CA ILE A 42 -8.29 2.36 -2.46
C ILE A 42 -9.55 3.08 -3.00
N GLY A 43 -10.73 2.68 -2.53
CA GLY A 43 -12.01 3.30 -2.92
C GLY A 43 -12.28 4.64 -2.24
N ALA A 44 -11.68 4.90 -1.08
CA ALA A 44 -11.80 6.13 -0.31
C ALA A 44 -10.64 7.12 -0.57
N LEU A 45 -9.53 6.66 -1.18
CA LEU A 45 -8.39 7.51 -1.48
C LEU A 45 -8.77 8.65 -2.44
N SER A 46 -8.33 9.85 -2.06
CA SER A 46 -8.40 11.06 -2.90
C SER A 46 -7.42 10.98 -4.07
N ASP A 47 -7.59 11.80 -5.10
CA ASP A 47 -6.69 11.78 -6.28
C ASP A 47 -5.22 12.05 -5.90
N ALA A 48 -4.98 12.96 -4.94
CA ALA A 48 -3.66 13.23 -4.40
C ALA A 48 -3.06 12.01 -3.66
N GLU A 49 -3.87 11.27 -2.91
CA GLU A 49 -3.43 10.04 -2.25
C GLU A 49 -3.17 8.92 -3.25
N LEU A 50 -3.94 8.85 -4.35
CA LEU A 50 -3.65 7.89 -5.42
C LEU A 50 -2.32 8.21 -6.11
N ASP A 51 -1.99 9.49 -6.30
CA ASP A 51 -0.68 9.89 -6.83
C ASP A 51 0.46 9.50 -5.90
N GLU A 52 0.28 9.72 -4.59
CA GLU A 52 1.24 9.30 -3.57
C GLU A 52 1.40 7.77 -3.53
N LEU A 53 0.29 7.03 -3.63
CA LEU A 53 0.31 5.57 -3.72
C LEU A 53 1.06 5.08 -4.96
N GLU A 54 0.82 5.69 -6.12
CA GLU A 54 1.53 5.34 -7.36
C GLU A 54 3.04 5.48 -7.20
N ARG A 55 3.49 6.58 -6.60
CA ARG A 55 4.90 6.80 -6.34
C ARG A 55 5.46 5.85 -5.29
N LEU A 56 4.69 5.52 -4.25
CA LEU A 56 5.09 4.55 -3.21
C LEU A 56 5.29 3.14 -3.80
N ILE A 57 4.39 2.68 -4.67
CA ILE A 57 4.52 1.37 -5.31
C ILE A 57 5.66 1.32 -6.35
N GLU A 58 6.25 2.44 -6.73
CA GLU A 58 7.48 2.43 -7.55
C GLU A 58 8.74 2.19 -6.70
N LEU A 59 8.65 2.33 -5.37
CA LEU A 59 9.76 2.10 -4.46
C LEU A 59 10.01 0.59 -4.27
N ASN A 60 11.26 0.28 -3.93
CA ASN A 60 11.70 -1.09 -3.70
C ASN A 60 11.05 -1.67 -2.41
N ASP A 61 10.68 -2.95 -2.47
CA ASP A 61 10.02 -3.65 -1.35
C ASP A 61 10.83 -3.61 -0.06
N HIS A 62 12.16 -3.73 -0.15
CA HIS A 62 13.03 -3.71 1.01
C HIS A 62 13.03 -2.35 1.72
N ASP A 63 12.90 -1.26 0.96
CA ASP A 63 12.88 0.10 1.51
C ASP A 63 11.55 0.36 2.21
N LEU A 64 10.44 0.02 1.55
CA LEU A 64 9.10 0.14 2.14
C LEU A 64 8.98 -0.69 3.42
N TYR A 65 9.46 -1.94 3.40
CA TYR A 65 9.43 -2.81 4.57
C TYR A 65 10.27 -2.23 5.71
N ALA A 66 11.49 -1.77 5.42
CA ALA A 66 12.35 -1.13 6.42
C ALA A 66 11.69 0.11 7.02
N ALA A 67 11.05 0.95 6.20
CA ALA A 67 10.36 2.13 6.67
C ALA A 67 9.13 1.81 7.54
N VAL A 68 8.34 0.80 7.15
CA VAL A 68 7.21 0.32 7.97
C VAL A 68 7.71 -0.22 9.32
N ALA A 69 8.85 -0.90 9.34
CA ALA A 69 9.51 -1.37 10.55
C ALA A 69 10.12 -0.24 11.43
N GLY A 70 10.00 1.02 11.02
CA GLY A 70 10.52 2.19 11.74
C GLY A 70 11.86 2.71 11.25
N GLY A 71 12.33 2.24 10.08
CA GLY A 71 13.49 2.77 9.39
C GLY A 71 13.22 4.13 8.73
N ASP A 72 14.30 4.86 8.47
CA ASP A 72 14.28 6.19 7.83
C ASP A 72 14.68 6.12 6.35
N THR A 73 14.31 5.04 5.66
CA THR A 73 14.80 4.73 4.31
C THR A 73 14.04 5.47 3.22
N LEU A 74 12.78 5.85 3.50
CA LEU A 74 11.95 6.56 2.54
C LEU A 74 12.39 8.02 2.36
N PRO A 75 12.29 8.56 1.13
CA PRO A 75 12.46 9.98 0.90
C PRO A 75 11.50 10.81 1.77
N PRO A 76 11.90 12.02 2.22
CA PRO A 76 11.06 12.87 3.05
C PRO A 76 9.74 13.27 2.39
N ALA A 77 9.65 13.20 1.05
CA ALA A 77 8.42 13.41 0.30
C ALA A 77 7.31 12.39 0.64
N PHE A 78 7.68 11.20 1.13
CA PHE A 78 6.75 10.15 1.53
C PHE A 78 6.59 10.04 3.06
N LYS A 79 7.35 10.83 3.83
CA LYS A 79 7.27 10.83 5.30
C LYS A 79 6.07 11.68 5.74
N GLY A 80 4.87 11.17 5.51
CA GLY A 80 3.61 11.80 5.90
C GLY A 80 2.42 11.26 5.10
N GLY A 81 1.21 11.64 5.50
CA GLY A 81 -0.01 11.35 4.73
C GLY A 81 -0.34 9.87 4.64
N LEU A 82 -0.24 9.30 3.44
CA LEU A 82 -0.65 7.93 3.12
C LEU A 82 0.30 6.89 3.70
N PHE A 83 1.59 7.16 3.70
CA PHE A 83 2.58 6.21 4.21
C PHE A 83 2.38 5.90 5.69
N GLU A 84 2.08 6.91 6.51
CA GLU A 84 1.79 6.71 7.94
C GLU A 84 0.55 5.85 8.16
N ARG A 85 -0.44 5.94 7.26
CA ARG A 85 -1.63 5.07 7.27
C ARG A 85 -1.26 3.63 6.93
N ILE A 86 -0.43 3.42 5.90
CA ILE A 86 0.09 2.11 5.51
C ILE A 86 0.91 1.51 6.67
N ARG A 87 1.78 2.30 7.30
CA ARG A 87 2.56 1.89 8.47
C ARG A 87 1.68 1.46 9.63
N THR A 88 0.63 2.23 9.90
CA THR A 88 -0.37 1.90 10.93
C THR A 88 -1.03 0.56 10.60
N TYR A 89 -1.48 0.35 9.36
CA TYR A 89 -2.03 -0.94 8.91
C TYR A 89 -1.02 -2.09 9.03
N GLY A 90 0.26 -1.88 8.69
CA GLY A 90 1.31 -2.89 8.81
C GLY A 90 1.58 -3.32 10.26
N HIS A 91 1.47 -2.39 11.21
CA HIS A 91 1.53 -2.73 12.64
C HIS A 91 0.27 -3.46 13.13
N GLN A 92 -0.90 -3.19 12.54
CA GLN A 92 -2.16 -3.86 12.90
C GLN A 92 -2.30 -5.26 12.27
N GLY A 93 -1.69 -5.50 11.11
CA GLY A 93 -1.71 -6.77 10.37
C GLY A 93 -0.93 -7.92 11.02
N GLY A 94 -0.28 -7.69 12.17
CA GLY A 94 0.32 -8.73 13.01
C GLY A 94 -0.61 -9.34 14.05
N ALA A 95 -1.87 -8.88 14.13
CA ALA A 95 -2.86 -9.36 15.08
C ALA A 95 -4.16 -9.80 14.38
N ALA A 96 -4.08 -10.91 13.64
CA ALA A 96 -5.24 -11.72 13.29
C ALA A 96 -4.82 -13.20 13.22
#